data_AF-A0A939U4S8-F1
#
_entry.id   AF-A0A939U4S8-F1
#
_cell.length_a   1.000
_cell.length_b   1.000
_cell.length_c   1.000
_cell.angle_alpha   90.00
_cell.angle_beta   90.00
_cell.angle_gamma   90.00
#
_symmetry.space_group_name_H-M   'P 1'
#
loop_
_entity.id
_entity.type
_entity.pdbx_description
1 polymer ?
#
loop_
_entity_poly.entity_id
_entity_poly.type
_entity_poly.pdbx_seq_one_letter_code
_entity_poly.pdbx_strand_id
1 'polypeptide(L)'
;MKFGEFPVYDALGIELVHDIKCQEKTLKKGHTLTSADINLLKYAGVKTVTGVRFSSEDVLAETAADILLKTLVGDYLRYTLPDETGYSEIFADIDGVLIFDQERLNRFNAHDESISLSTVQPYMPVYKGQFIANLRLFGPAINAEVLNEAITKISGTGSLLKVAPYAFCKIGFIRTLTNNSSVAPLDDDKIAARFGAFGFNVVYSDLCEHSAAAIEKAVRNAIDAQAEVVLVESQNPPLHREDIVPMGFKEAAADIDRLGWPVDNGLSVVIGHKNDVKLLGYGAEDKDQPALDRLLRFLATKSLPGNDIFPSLAMNGISLGRMTKRISPEQMEQSIGIGSLSDSKKIAVVILAAGAGRRMIGTNKLLEYINGLPMVEHVVRSALSSKADYVAVVTGHDANFIEKRLEQYDVKIVRNADYVSGVLGSARLGLAVLPPDIAAALILPADMPEFTEEYIDQMIDAFDFSAERPPVVLPTFNAVRHNPVLWPRDLFKAVKIVPEDAQWVPALIEHSDYIKEIPLKDDLPLTDINTRGDLTNYLARKDLISSAEEDLLALEQNR
;
A
#
# COMPACT_ATOMS: atom_id res chain seq x y z
N MET A 1 -20.84 -21.86 -15.32
CA MET A 1 -19.64 -22.64 -15.68
C MET A 1 -19.59 -23.93 -14.88
N LYS A 2 -18.99 -24.99 -15.43
CA LYS A 2 -18.75 -26.23 -14.70
C LYS A 2 -17.25 -26.44 -14.52
N PHE A 3 -16.79 -26.32 -13.28
CA PHE A 3 -15.44 -26.70 -12.88
C PHE A 3 -15.39 -28.17 -12.51
N GLY A 4 -14.33 -28.88 -12.89
CA GLY A 4 -14.11 -30.24 -12.41
C GLY A 4 -13.15 -31.03 -13.28
N GLU A 5 -13.13 -32.34 -13.03
CA GLU A 5 -12.44 -33.29 -13.89
C GLU A 5 -13.35 -33.77 -15.01
N PHE A 6 -12.80 -33.79 -16.22
CA PHE A 6 -13.49 -34.19 -17.42
C PHE A 6 -12.72 -35.32 -18.11
N PRO A 7 -13.38 -36.42 -18.50
CA PRO A 7 -12.76 -37.43 -19.32
C PRO A 7 -12.28 -36.84 -20.65
N VAL A 8 -11.10 -37.25 -21.13
CA VAL A 8 -10.48 -36.68 -22.35
C VAL A 8 -11.39 -36.80 -23.58
N TYR A 9 -12.25 -37.82 -23.67
CA TYR A 9 -13.21 -37.96 -24.78
C TYR A 9 -14.34 -36.91 -24.76
N ASP A 10 -14.59 -36.26 -23.62
CA ASP A 10 -15.59 -35.20 -23.43
C ASP A 10 -14.92 -33.84 -23.10
N ALA A 11 -13.61 -33.72 -23.33
CA ALA A 11 -12.85 -32.53 -22.92
C ALA A 11 -12.75 -31.44 -24.00
N LEU A 12 -13.44 -31.59 -25.14
CA LEU A 12 -13.43 -30.58 -26.20
C LEU A 12 -14.04 -29.26 -25.69
N GLY A 13 -13.35 -28.14 -25.92
CA GLY A 13 -13.80 -26.81 -25.50
C GLY A 13 -13.58 -26.52 -24.01
N ILE A 14 -12.92 -27.41 -23.28
CA ILE A 14 -12.58 -27.19 -21.87
C ILE A 14 -11.31 -26.37 -21.77
N GLU A 15 -11.35 -25.34 -20.92
CA GLU A 15 -10.19 -24.54 -20.58
C GLU A 15 -9.40 -25.17 -19.44
N LEU A 16 -8.10 -25.37 -19.63
CA LEU A 16 -7.24 -26.03 -18.64
C LEU A 16 -6.93 -25.10 -17.46
N VAL A 17 -7.05 -25.61 -16.22
CA VAL A 17 -6.60 -24.88 -15.02
C VAL A 17 -5.14 -25.10 -14.65
N HIS A 18 -4.48 -26.09 -15.25
CA HIS A 18 -3.07 -26.39 -15.02
C HIS A 18 -2.37 -26.78 -16.33
N ASP A 19 -1.05 -26.57 -16.37
CA ASP A 19 -0.23 -27.02 -17.49
C ASP A 19 -0.25 -28.56 -17.59
N ILE A 20 -0.52 -29.10 -18.78
CA ILE A 20 -0.45 -30.53 -19.07
C ILE A 20 0.68 -30.80 -20.05
N LYS A 21 1.70 -31.54 -19.58
CA LYS A 21 2.81 -32.00 -20.43
C LYS A 21 2.39 -33.25 -21.20
N CYS A 22 2.48 -33.18 -22.52
CA CYS A 22 2.14 -34.25 -23.43
C CYS A 22 3.32 -34.48 -24.40
N GLN A 23 4.18 -35.44 -24.08
CA GLN A 23 5.39 -35.74 -24.87
C GLN A 23 6.22 -34.47 -25.16
N GLU A 24 6.29 -34.02 -26.42
CA GLU A 24 7.07 -32.84 -26.85
C GLU A 24 6.32 -31.50 -26.72
N LYS A 25 5.02 -31.50 -26.37
CA LYS A 25 4.20 -30.28 -26.27
C LYS A 25 3.67 -30.09 -24.85
N THR A 26 3.72 -28.85 -24.35
CA THR A 26 3.04 -28.48 -23.09
C THR A 26 1.79 -27.67 -23.44
N LEU A 27 0.62 -28.17 -23.06
CA LEU A 27 -0.62 -27.40 -23.10
C LEU A 27 -0.65 -26.52 -21.85
N LYS A 28 -0.76 -25.21 -22.04
CA LYS A 28 -0.68 -24.24 -20.94
C LYS A 28 -2.02 -24.10 -20.21
N LYS A 29 -1.96 -23.72 -18.94
CA LYS A 29 -3.11 -23.17 -18.21
C LYS A 29 -3.75 -22.04 -19.04
N GLY A 30 -5.09 -21.98 -19.06
CA GLY A 30 -5.87 -21.05 -19.87
C GLY A 30 -6.09 -21.50 -21.32
N HIS A 31 -5.45 -22.61 -21.77
CA HIS A 31 -5.66 -23.12 -23.13
C HIS A 31 -6.99 -23.86 -23.24
N THR A 32 -7.84 -23.44 -24.18
CA THR A 32 -9.08 -24.14 -24.55
C THR A 32 -8.77 -25.33 -25.45
N LEU A 33 -9.15 -26.54 -25.03
CA LEU A 33 -8.83 -27.78 -25.72
C LEU A 33 -9.53 -27.89 -27.08
N THR A 34 -8.73 -28.03 -28.14
CA THR A 34 -9.19 -28.29 -29.52
C THR A 34 -9.23 -29.79 -29.83
N SER A 35 -9.86 -30.19 -30.93
CA SER A 35 -9.87 -31.60 -31.37
C SER A 35 -8.46 -32.18 -31.57
N ALA A 36 -7.50 -31.34 -31.98
CA ALA A 36 -6.10 -31.75 -32.11
C ALA A 36 -5.45 -32.04 -30.74
N ASP A 37 -5.73 -31.20 -29.75
CA ASP A 37 -5.22 -31.38 -28.39
C ASP A 37 -5.81 -32.63 -27.72
N ILE A 38 -7.09 -32.93 -27.98
CA ILE A 38 -7.72 -34.17 -27.50
C ILE A 38 -7.02 -35.42 -28.03
N ASN A 39 -6.65 -35.44 -29.31
CA ASN A 39 -5.91 -36.57 -29.88
C ASN A 39 -4.53 -36.69 -29.23
N LEU A 40 -3.85 -35.58 -29.04
CA LEU A 40 -2.53 -35.51 -28.40
C LEU A 40 -2.57 -36.00 -26.94
N LEU A 41 -3.60 -35.62 -26.19
CA LEU A 41 -3.86 -36.12 -24.83
C LEU A 41 -4.12 -37.64 -24.81
N LYS A 42 -4.89 -38.17 -25.78
CA LYS A 42 -5.12 -39.61 -25.93
C LYS A 42 -3.83 -40.37 -26.22
N TYR A 43 -3.00 -39.87 -27.15
CA TYR A 43 -1.69 -40.48 -27.45
C TYR A 43 -0.73 -40.43 -26.26
N ALA A 44 -0.80 -39.38 -25.44
CA ALA A 44 -0.03 -39.26 -24.21
C ALA A 44 -0.57 -40.13 -23.05
N GLY A 45 -1.68 -40.85 -23.25
CA GLY A 45 -2.27 -41.72 -22.23
C GLY A 45 -3.02 -40.98 -21.11
N VAL A 46 -3.31 -39.69 -21.28
CA VAL A 46 -4.07 -38.89 -20.32
C VAL A 46 -5.53 -39.32 -20.36
N LYS A 47 -6.12 -39.64 -19.20
CA LYS A 47 -7.51 -40.13 -19.09
C LYS A 47 -8.51 -39.03 -18.77
N THR A 48 -8.12 -38.10 -17.90
CA THR A 48 -8.93 -36.97 -17.44
C THR A 48 -8.12 -35.69 -17.48
N VAL A 49 -8.80 -34.56 -17.62
CA VAL A 49 -8.23 -33.22 -17.49
C VAL A 49 -9.07 -32.43 -16.49
N THR A 50 -8.42 -31.62 -15.66
CA THR A 50 -9.14 -30.67 -14.80
C THR A 50 -9.24 -29.35 -15.53
N GLY A 51 -10.45 -28.81 -15.62
CA GLY A 51 -10.70 -27.62 -16.40
C GLY A 51 -12.04 -26.97 -16.10
N VAL A 52 -12.36 -25.96 -16.90
CA VAL A 52 -13.63 -25.26 -16.87
C VAL A 52 -14.33 -25.45 -18.20
N ARG A 53 -15.61 -25.84 -18.13
CA ARG A 53 -16.52 -25.79 -19.28
C ARG A 53 -17.45 -24.58 -19.11
N PHE A 54 -17.32 -23.61 -20.00
CA PHE A 54 -18.22 -22.45 -20.04
C PHE A 54 -19.56 -22.80 -20.70
N SER A 55 -20.63 -22.18 -20.23
CA SER A 55 -21.95 -22.15 -20.87
C SER A 55 -22.17 -20.80 -21.55
N SER A 56 -23.27 -20.66 -22.29
CA SER A 56 -23.69 -19.38 -22.89
C SER A 56 -24.09 -18.32 -21.87
N GLU A 57 -24.25 -18.70 -20.60
CA GLU A 57 -24.61 -17.79 -19.50
C GLU A 57 -23.38 -17.32 -18.72
N ASP A 58 -22.19 -17.78 -19.07
CA ASP A 58 -20.94 -17.36 -18.43
C ASP A 58 -20.35 -16.15 -19.14
N VAL A 59 -19.98 -15.14 -18.36
CA VAL A 59 -19.28 -13.94 -18.81
C VAL A 59 -17.84 -14.01 -18.31
N LEU A 60 -16.89 -13.92 -19.24
CA LEU A 60 -15.45 -13.94 -18.92
C LEU A 60 -15.10 -12.83 -17.93
N ALA A 61 -14.14 -13.09 -17.04
CA ALA A 61 -13.80 -12.21 -15.94
C ALA A 61 -13.40 -10.80 -16.40
N GLU A 62 -12.58 -10.69 -17.45
CA GLU A 62 -12.20 -9.40 -18.04
C GLU A 62 -13.42 -8.59 -18.51
N THR A 63 -14.35 -9.24 -19.23
CA THR A 63 -15.56 -8.60 -19.75
C THR A 63 -16.52 -8.21 -18.63
N ALA A 64 -16.71 -9.09 -17.64
CA ALA A 64 -17.54 -8.82 -16.48
C ALA A 64 -16.99 -7.65 -15.65
N ALA A 65 -15.68 -7.61 -15.42
CA ALA A 65 -15.02 -6.52 -14.72
C ALA A 65 -15.17 -5.19 -15.46
N ASP A 66 -15.01 -5.17 -16.79
CA ASP A 66 -15.20 -3.96 -17.61
C ASP A 66 -16.64 -3.42 -17.51
N ILE A 67 -17.65 -4.31 -17.55
CA ILE A 67 -19.06 -3.94 -17.38
C ILE A 67 -19.30 -3.33 -15.98
N LEU A 68 -18.77 -3.96 -14.93
CA LEU A 68 -18.90 -3.47 -13.56
C LEU A 68 -18.23 -2.11 -13.37
N LEU A 69 -16.99 -1.95 -13.84
CA LEU A 69 -16.21 -0.72 -13.69
C LEU A 69 -16.93 0.49 -14.30
N LYS A 70 -17.57 0.32 -15.47
CA LYS A 70 -18.38 1.37 -16.12
C LYS A 70 -19.55 1.86 -15.26
N THR A 71 -20.04 1.03 -14.35
CA THR A 71 -21.14 1.38 -13.43
C THR A 71 -20.62 1.87 -12.08
N LEU A 72 -19.53 1.27 -11.60
CA LEU A 72 -18.93 1.56 -10.30
C LEU A 72 -18.21 2.90 -10.28
N VAL A 73 -17.44 3.20 -11.33
CA VAL A 73 -16.52 4.34 -11.39
C VAL A 73 -17.23 5.56 -11.96
N GLY A 74 -17.24 6.65 -11.19
CA GLY A 74 -17.81 7.93 -11.56
C GLY A 74 -16.77 9.02 -11.77
N ASP A 75 -17.19 10.26 -11.51
CA ASP A 75 -16.41 11.46 -11.84
C ASP A 75 -15.02 11.47 -11.19
N TYR A 76 -14.04 11.94 -11.97
CA TYR A 76 -12.65 12.15 -11.59
C TYR A 76 -11.91 10.91 -11.07
N LEU A 77 -12.30 9.75 -11.58
CA LEU A 77 -11.65 8.47 -11.34
C LEU A 77 -11.26 7.83 -12.67
N ARG A 78 -10.13 7.12 -12.66
CA ARG A 78 -9.73 6.24 -13.75
C ARG A 78 -9.42 4.85 -13.23
N TYR A 79 -9.46 3.87 -14.12
CA TYR A 79 -9.09 2.50 -13.81
C TYR A 79 -8.20 1.88 -14.87
N THR A 80 -7.44 0.86 -14.50
CA THR A 80 -6.68 0.04 -15.45
C THR A 80 -7.64 -0.88 -16.21
N LEU A 81 -7.33 -1.18 -17.48
CA LEU A 81 -8.08 -2.22 -18.18
C LEU A 81 -8.02 -3.52 -17.36
N PRO A 82 -9.15 -4.22 -17.19
CA PRO A 82 -9.15 -5.49 -16.50
C PRO A 82 -8.19 -6.47 -17.16
N ASP A 83 -7.46 -7.24 -16.35
CA ASP A 83 -6.70 -8.37 -16.86
C ASP A 83 -7.61 -9.60 -17.07
N GLU A 84 -7.04 -10.70 -17.57
CA GLU A 84 -7.74 -11.98 -17.80
C GLU A 84 -8.37 -12.55 -16.51
N THR A 85 -7.95 -12.10 -15.32
CA THR A 85 -8.51 -12.50 -14.03
C THR A 85 -9.64 -11.60 -13.54
N GLY A 86 -9.95 -10.53 -14.28
CA GLY A 86 -10.94 -9.53 -13.89
C GLY A 86 -10.45 -8.60 -12.77
N TYR A 87 -9.12 -8.45 -12.61
CA TYR A 87 -8.55 -7.49 -11.66
C TYR A 87 -8.35 -6.12 -12.32
N SER A 88 -8.74 -5.06 -11.62
CA SER A 88 -8.55 -3.68 -12.07
C SER A 88 -8.31 -2.73 -10.89
N GLU A 89 -7.35 -1.83 -11.05
CA GLU A 89 -6.99 -0.81 -10.07
C GLU A 89 -7.67 0.52 -10.40
N ILE A 90 -8.16 1.22 -9.39
CA ILE A 90 -8.87 2.49 -9.50
C ILE A 90 -8.05 3.59 -8.81
N PHE A 91 -7.85 4.70 -9.54
CA PHE A 91 -7.05 5.85 -9.13
C PHE A 91 -7.87 7.13 -9.17
N ALA A 92 -7.53 8.08 -8.29
CA ALA A 92 -8.03 9.45 -8.36
C ALA A 92 -7.33 10.23 -9.49
N ASP A 93 -8.08 10.98 -10.29
CA ASP A 93 -7.52 11.82 -11.36
C ASP A 93 -7.32 13.28 -10.94
N ILE A 94 -7.85 13.66 -9.77
CA ILE A 94 -7.76 15.00 -9.21
C ILE A 94 -7.62 14.92 -7.69
N ASP A 95 -7.07 15.99 -7.11
CA ASP A 95 -7.11 16.20 -5.67
C ASP A 95 -8.54 16.51 -5.23
N GLY A 96 -9.00 15.84 -4.17
CA GLY A 96 -10.36 16.02 -3.68
C GLY A 96 -10.69 15.13 -2.50
N VAL A 97 -11.98 14.86 -2.34
CA VAL A 97 -12.50 13.93 -1.33
C VAL A 97 -13.18 12.77 -2.03
N LEU A 98 -12.78 11.55 -1.71
CA LEU A 98 -13.45 10.34 -2.20
C LEU A 98 -14.85 10.24 -1.57
N ILE A 99 -15.88 10.08 -2.39
CA ILE A 99 -17.26 9.95 -1.95
C ILE A 99 -17.84 8.67 -2.53
N PHE A 100 -18.43 7.87 -1.65
CA PHE A 100 -19.27 6.75 -2.04
C PHE A 100 -20.26 6.40 -0.93
N ASP A 101 -21.34 5.75 -1.34
CA ASP A 101 -22.36 5.21 -0.44
C ASP A 101 -21.88 3.85 0.09
N GLN A 102 -21.63 3.81 1.39
CA GLN A 102 -21.12 2.62 2.08
C GLN A 102 -22.15 1.48 2.11
N GLU A 103 -23.46 1.79 2.16
CA GLU A 103 -24.49 0.75 2.12
C GLU A 103 -24.56 0.10 0.74
N ARG A 104 -24.46 0.89 -0.33
CA ARG A 104 -24.38 0.35 -1.71
C ARG A 104 -23.15 -0.55 -1.88
N LEU A 105 -21.99 -0.13 -1.38
CA LEU A 105 -20.78 -0.96 -1.40
C LEU A 105 -20.95 -2.26 -0.61
N ASN A 106 -21.53 -2.19 0.59
CA ASN A 106 -21.78 -3.37 1.42
C ASN A 106 -22.75 -4.35 0.75
N ARG A 107 -23.84 -3.85 0.14
CA ARG A 107 -24.78 -4.68 -0.62
C ARG A 107 -24.12 -5.36 -1.82
N PHE A 108 -23.19 -4.67 -2.49
CA PHE A 108 -22.42 -5.22 -3.60
C PHE A 108 -21.46 -6.32 -3.14
N ASN A 109 -20.65 -6.06 -2.11
CA ASN A 109 -19.67 -7.04 -1.62
C ASN A 109 -20.31 -8.23 -0.89
N ALA A 110 -21.53 -8.08 -0.34
CA ALA A 110 -22.28 -9.18 0.26
C ALA A 110 -23.08 -10.00 -0.77
N HIS A 111 -23.10 -9.58 -2.04
CA HIS A 111 -23.91 -10.18 -3.09
C HIS A 111 -23.44 -11.59 -3.44
N ASP A 112 -22.15 -11.72 -3.80
CA ASP A 112 -21.57 -12.97 -4.27
C ASP A 112 -20.07 -13.00 -3.98
N GLU A 113 -19.55 -14.15 -3.55
CA GLU A 113 -18.14 -14.32 -3.18
C GLU A 113 -17.17 -14.23 -4.38
N SER A 114 -17.68 -14.40 -5.60
CA SER A 114 -16.89 -14.32 -6.82
C SER A 114 -16.51 -12.90 -7.23
N ILE A 115 -17.03 -11.87 -6.56
CA ILE A 115 -16.78 -10.46 -6.88
C ILE A 115 -16.47 -9.69 -5.59
N SER A 116 -15.43 -8.86 -5.62
CA SER A 116 -15.11 -7.97 -4.50
C SER A 116 -14.59 -6.63 -4.98
N LEU A 117 -15.13 -5.56 -4.39
CA LEU A 117 -14.61 -4.20 -4.50
C LEU A 117 -14.00 -3.77 -3.18
N SER A 118 -12.68 -3.62 -3.17
CA SER A 118 -11.92 -3.11 -2.03
C SER A 118 -11.64 -1.62 -2.21
N THR A 119 -11.88 -0.81 -1.18
CA THR A 119 -11.69 0.65 -1.25
C THR A 119 -11.00 1.18 0.01
N VAL A 120 -10.35 2.34 -0.10
CA VAL A 120 -10.09 3.17 1.09
C VAL A 120 -11.42 3.65 1.71
N GLN A 121 -11.36 4.22 2.90
CA GLN A 121 -12.56 4.73 3.59
C GLN A 121 -13.23 5.85 2.79
N PRO A 122 -14.58 5.91 2.83
CA PRO A 122 -15.29 7.02 2.21
C PRO A 122 -14.94 8.32 2.94
N TYR A 123 -15.10 9.43 2.24
CA TYR A 123 -14.93 10.76 2.78
C TYR A 123 -13.51 11.05 3.28
N MET A 124 -12.53 10.44 2.63
CA MET A 124 -11.11 10.67 2.86
C MET A 124 -10.55 11.61 1.78
N PRO A 125 -9.56 12.45 2.12
CA PRO A 125 -8.79 13.19 1.13
C PRO A 125 -8.10 12.20 0.18
N VAL A 126 -8.13 12.50 -1.10
CA VAL A 126 -7.37 11.77 -2.12
C VAL A 126 -6.60 12.75 -2.99
N TYR A 127 -5.47 12.29 -3.49
CA TYR A 127 -4.57 13.06 -4.34
C TYR A 127 -4.55 12.50 -5.75
N LYS A 128 -4.33 13.36 -6.74
CA LYS A 128 -4.18 12.96 -8.13
C LYS A 128 -3.11 11.88 -8.27
N GLY A 129 -3.47 10.78 -8.93
CA GLY A 129 -2.63 9.62 -9.13
C GLY A 129 -2.63 8.62 -7.98
N GLN A 130 -3.31 8.91 -6.86
CA GLN A 130 -3.40 7.99 -5.73
C GLN A 130 -4.26 6.78 -6.08
N PHE A 131 -3.77 5.59 -5.72
CA PHE A 131 -4.55 4.35 -5.71
C PHE A 131 -5.58 4.38 -4.58
N ILE A 132 -6.87 4.17 -4.91
CA ILE A 132 -7.97 4.31 -3.94
C ILE A 132 -8.84 3.06 -3.79
N ALA A 133 -8.88 2.19 -4.80
CA ALA A 133 -9.72 1.02 -4.81
C ALA A 133 -9.24 -0.01 -5.85
N ASN A 134 -9.69 -1.26 -5.72
CA ASN A 134 -9.55 -2.27 -6.75
C ASN A 134 -10.80 -3.15 -6.83
N LEU A 135 -11.17 -3.51 -8.05
CA LEU A 135 -12.15 -4.55 -8.33
C LEU A 135 -11.41 -5.86 -8.58
N ARG A 136 -11.90 -6.95 -7.99
CA ARG A 136 -11.40 -8.30 -8.22
C ARG A 136 -12.55 -9.27 -8.43
N LEU A 137 -12.42 -10.08 -9.48
CA LEU A 137 -13.21 -11.28 -9.65
C LEU A 137 -12.40 -12.50 -9.20
N PHE A 138 -13.08 -13.52 -8.70
CA PHE A 138 -12.48 -14.78 -8.24
C PHE A 138 -12.94 -15.92 -9.14
N GLY A 139 -12.25 -16.05 -10.28
CA GLY A 139 -12.51 -17.10 -11.26
C GLY A 139 -12.34 -16.61 -12.70
N PRO A 140 -12.29 -17.51 -13.69
CA PRO A 140 -12.13 -17.14 -15.10
C PRO A 140 -13.41 -16.56 -15.73
N ALA A 141 -14.56 -16.79 -15.11
CA ALA A 141 -15.84 -16.24 -15.52
C ALA A 141 -16.82 -16.17 -14.34
N ILE A 142 -17.87 -15.38 -14.49
CA ILE A 142 -19.03 -15.35 -13.59
C ILE A 142 -20.32 -15.58 -14.36
N ASN A 143 -21.36 -16.06 -13.68
CA ASN A 143 -22.67 -16.21 -14.31
C ASN A 143 -23.30 -14.84 -14.60
N ALA A 144 -23.98 -14.71 -15.75
CA ALA A 144 -24.61 -13.47 -16.19
C ALA A 144 -25.70 -12.98 -15.21
N GLU A 145 -26.42 -13.87 -14.54
CA GLU A 145 -27.40 -13.52 -13.50
C GLU A 145 -26.69 -12.87 -12.30
N VAL A 146 -25.59 -13.46 -11.83
CA VAL A 146 -24.77 -12.89 -10.74
C VAL A 146 -24.26 -11.50 -11.11
N LEU A 147 -23.76 -11.32 -12.34
CA LEU A 147 -23.32 -10.01 -12.84
C LEU A 147 -24.46 -8.98 -12.85
N ASN A 148 -25.64 -9.35 -13.39
CA ASN A 148 -26.80 -8.46 -13.47
C ASN A 148 -27.33 -8.07 -12.09
N GLU A 149 -27.36 -9.02 -11.15
CA GLU A 149 -27.73 -8.74 -9.77
C GLU A 149 -26.70 -7.83 -9.09
N ALA A 150 -25.40 -8.05 -9.30
CA ALA A 150 -24.35 -7.17 -8.78
C ALA A 150 -24.51 -5.72 -9.27
N ILE A 151 -24.81 -5.52 -10.56
CA ILE A 151 -25.15 -4.19 -11.14
C ILE A 151 -26.39 -3.60 -10.45
N THR A 152 -27.39 -4.43 -10.17
CA THR A 152 -28.60 -4.00 -9.46
C THR A 152 -28.30 -3.57 -8.02
N LYS A 153 -27.40 -4.27 -7.29
CA LYS A 153 -27.02 -3.91 -5.91
C LYS A 153 -26.34 -2.54 -5.81
N ILE A 154 -25.59 -2.16 -6.86
CA ILE A 154 -24.93 -0.86 -6.94
C ILE A 154 -25.79 0.23 -7.56
N SER A 155 -26.97 -0.09 -8.09
CA SER A 155 -27.88 0.91 -8.64
C SER A 155 -28.30 1.95 -7.59
N GLY A 156 -28.53 3.19 -8.04
CA GLY A 156 -28.83 4.34 -7.18
C GLY A 156 -28.58 5.66 -7.90
N THR A 157 -28.61 6.77 -7.16
CA THR A 157 -28.33 8.10 -7.73
C THR A 157 -26.83 8.23 -8.02
N GLY A 158 -26.47 8.26 -9.31
CA GLY A 158 -25.09 8.39 -9.79
C GLY A 158 -24.22 7.15 -9.59
N SER A 159 -22.96 7.22 -10.02
CA SER A 159 -21.98 6.14 -9.85
C SER A 159 -21.71 5.84 -8.37
N LEU A 160 -21.18 4.65 -8.07
CA LEU A 160 -20.88 4.25 -6.70
C LEU A 160 -19.73 5.08 -6.12
N LEU A 161 -18.60 5.13 -6.83
CA LEU A 161 -17.37 5.82 -6.44
C LEU A 161 -17.25 7.11 -7.25
N LYS A 162 -16.88 8.22 -6.59
CA LYS A 162 -16.51 9.47 -7.26
C LYS A 162 -15.57 10.29 -6.39
N VAL A 163 -14.83 11.21 -6.98
CA VAL A 163 -14.08 12.23 -6.23
C VAL A 163 -14.79 13.57 -6.36
N ALA A 164 -15.08 14.22 -5.24
CA ALA A 164 -15.47 15.61 -5.25
C ALA A 164 -14.20 16.47 -5.25
N PRO A 165 -13.92 17.24 -6.33
CA PRO A 165 -12.73 18.06 -6.42
C PRO A 165 -12.83 19.24 -5.44
N TYR A 166 -11.67 19.72 -4.97
CA TYR A 166 -11.64 20.97 -4.22
C TYR A 166 -12.07 22.13 -5.12
N ALA A 167 -13.13 22.82 -4.73
CA ALA A 167 -13.58 24.04 -5.35
C ALA A 167 -12.96 25.22 -4.60
N PHE A 168 -12.45 26.20 -5.34
CA PHE A 168 -12.07 27.47 -4.73
C PHE A 168 -13.31 28.13 -4.14
N CYS A 169 -13.40 28.20 -2.81
CA CYS A 169 -14.51 28.85 -2.12
C CYS A 169 -14.04 30.17 -1.51
N LYS A 170 -14.83 31.23 -1.73
CA LYS A 170 -14.66 32.50 -1.02
C LYS A 170 -15.16 32.32 0.41
N ILE A 171 -14.34 32.70 1.39
CA ILE A 171 -14.70 32.56 2.80
C ILE A 171 -14.65 33.90 3.54
N GLY A 172 -15.55 34.06 4.51
CA GLY A 172 -15.46 35.07 5.54
C GLY A 172 -14.96 34.44 6.83
N PHE A 173 -13.98 35.05 7.50
CA PHE A 173 -13.45 34.59 8.76
C PHE A 173 -13.77 35.59 9.87
N ILE A 174 -14.46 35.15 10.91
CA ILE A 174 -14.85 35.98 12.04
C ILE A 174 -14.26 35.36 13.29
N ARG A 175 -13.60 36.15 14.12
CA ARG A 175 -13.16 35.72 15.45
C ARG A 175 -13.92 36.50 16.51
N THR A 176 -14.46 35.79 17.49
CA THR A 176 -15.13 36.45 18.64
C THR A 176 -14.14 36.76 19.76
N LEU A 177 -14.40 37.82 20.51
CA LEU A 177 -13.65 38.25 21.69
C LEU A 177 -14.53 38.18 22.94
N THR A 178 -13.98 37.69 24.05
CA THR A 178 -14.59 37.88 25.38
C THR A 178 -13.85 38.98 26.15
N ASN A 179 -14.55 39.70 27.02
CA ASN A 179 -14.03 40.85 27.78
C ASN A 179 -12.75 40.58 28.59
N ASN A 180 -12.43 39.31 28.87
CA ASN A 180 -11.26 38.89 29.64
C ASN A 180 -10.13 38.25 28.80
N SER A 181 -10.24 38.24 27.46
CA SER A 181 -9.30 37.54 26.59
C SER A 181 -8.36 38.49 25.84
N SER A 182 -7.03 38.39 26.06
CA SER A 182 -6.03 39.03 25.19
C SER A 182 -5.84 38.18 23.94
N VAL A 183 -6.73 38.33 22.97
CA VAL A 183 -6.61 37.61 21.70
C VAL A 183 -5.65 38.38 20.80
N ALA A 184 -4.74 37.66 20.14
CA ALA A 184 -3.87 38.26 19.14
C ALA A 184 -4.72 38.93 18.05
N PRO A 185 -4.32 40.11 17.55
CA PRO A 185 -4.95 40.71 16.39
C PRO A 185 -5.06 39.72 15.23
N LEU A 186 -6.04 39.94 14.36
CA LEU A 186 -6.11 39.17 13.11
C LEU A 186 -4.84 39.44 12.30
N ASP A 187 -4.29 38.35 11.79
CA ASP A 187 -3.10 38.33 10.94
C ASP A 187 -3.57 37.74 9.61
N ASP A 188 -3.96 38.62 8.69
CA ASP A 188 -4.61 38.23 7.43
C ASP A 188 -3.73 37.30 6.61
N ASP A 189 -2.40 37.46 6.66
CA ASP A 189 -1.45 36.58 5.97
C ASP A 189 -1.49 35.16 6.55
N LYS A 190 -1.52 35.02 7.88
CA LYS A 190 -1.64 33.70 8.53
C LYS A 190 -3.01 33.05 8.28
N ILE A 191 -4.07 33.85 8.29
CA ILE A 191 -5.43 33.36 8.02
C ILE A 191 -5.53 32.88 6.57
N ALA A 192 -5.03 33.66 5.62
CA ALA A 192 -4.96 33.30 4.21
C ALA A 192 -4.08 32.05 3.99
N ALA A 193 -2.92 31.94 4.63
CA ALA A 193 -2.06 30.76 4.53
C ALA A 193 -2.73 29.49 5.06
N ARG A 194 -3.39 29.58 6.22
CA ARG A 194 -4.10 28.46 6.86
C ARG A 194 -5.22 27.93 5.98
N PHE A 195 -6.11 28.81 5.52
CA PHE A 195 -7.28 28.40 4.76
C PHE A 195 -6.97 28.17 3.27
N GLY A 196 -5.94 28.84 2.73
CA GLY A 196 -5.43 28.63 1.39
C GLY A 196 -4.92 27.21 1.14
N ALA A 197 -4.41 26.52 2.17
CA ALA A 197 -4.05 25.11 2.10
C ALA A 197 -5.23 24.18 1.75
N PHE A 198 -6.47 24.64 1.94
CA PHE A 198 -7.70 23.92 1.58
C PHE A 198 -8.33 24.45 0.28
N GLY A 199 -7.67 25.38 -0.41
CA GLY A 199 -8.20 26.04 -1.62
C GLY A 199 -9.14 27.21 -1.32
N PHE A 200 -9.20 27.70 -0.09
CA PHE A 200 -10.06 28.84 0.26
C PHE A 200 -9.42 30.20 -0.03
N ASN A 201 -10.26 31.15 -0.44
CA ASN A 201 -9.90 32.54 -0.59
C ASN A 201 -10.62 33.39 0.46
N VAL A 202 -9.89 34.00 1.38
CA VAL A 202 -10.47 34.83 2.45
C VAL A 202 -10.83 36.20 1.87
N VAL A 203 -12.12 36.51 1.77
CA VAL A 203 -12.64 37.78 1.21
C VAL A 203 -13.09 38.77 2.28
N TYR A 204 -13.24 38.30 3.52
CA TYR A 204 -13.63 39.11 4.66
C TYR A 204 -12.98 38.53 5.92
N SER A 205 -12.41 39.39 6.76
CA SER A 205 -11.94 39.04 8.10
C SER A 205 -12.45 40.07 9.11
N ASP A 206 -12.91 39.63 10.28
CA ASP A 206 -13.43 40.53 11.31
C ASP A 206 -13.26 39.99 12.72
N LEU A 207 -13.12 40.92 13.68
CA LEU A 207 -12.94 40.65 15.09
C LEU A 207 -14.09 41.31 15.85
N CYS A 208 -15.02 40.51 16.37
CA CYS A 208 -16.24 41.02 16.97
C CYS A 208 -16.38 40.62 18.45
N GLU A 209 -17.24 41.33 19.19
CA GLU A 209 -17.63 40.90 20.54
C GLU A 209 -18.33 39.53 20.48
N HIS A 210 -18.13 38.70 21.50
CA HIS A 210 -18.84 37.44 21.66
C HIS A 210 -20.29 37.69 22.13
N SER A 211 -21.11 38.24 21.24
CA SER A 211 -22.55 38.49 21.42
C SER A 211 -23.33 38.15 20.15
N ALA A 212 -24.60 37.73 20.28
CA ALA A 212 -25.40 37.29 19.14
C ALA A 212 -25.55 38.40 18.08
N ALA A 213 -25.83 39.63 18.51
CA ALA A 213 -25.97 40.78 17.62
C ALA A 213 -24.67 41.16 16.89
N ALA A 214 -23.50 41.02 17.55
CA ALA A 214 -22.22 41.31 16.91
C ALA A 214 -21.87 40.24 15.87
N ILE A 215 -22.15 38.96 16.18
CA ILE A 215 -21.96 37.85 15.25
C ILE A 215 -22.92 37.96 14.07
N GLU A 216 -24.20 38.29 14.27
CA GLU A 216 -25.18 38.53 13.20
C GLU A 216 -24.64 39.56 12.20
N LYS A 217 -24.19 40.71 12.72
CA LYS A 217 -23.67 41.80 11.91
C LYS A 217 -22.44 41.38 11.10
N ALA A 218 -21.49 40.69 11.74
CA ALA A 218 -20.28 40.22 11.08
C ALA A 218 -20.58 39.15 10.01
N VAL A 219 -21.50 38.23 10.29
CA VAL A 219 -21.96 37.22 9.31
C VAL A 219 -22.64 37.90 8.11
N ARG A 220 -23.49 38.89 8.34
CA ARG A 220 -24.13 39.65 7.25
C ARG A 220 -23.10 40.37 6.38
N ASN A 221 -22.12 41.04 6.99
CA ASN A 221 -21.05 41.71 6.26
C ASN A 221 -20.20 40.73 5.43
N ALA A 222 -19.90 39.55 5.96
CA ALA A 222 -19.18 38.50 5.23
C ALA A 222 -19.98 38.03 4.00
N ILE A 223 -21.29 37.86 4.14
CA ILE A 223 -22.19 37.51 3.03
C ILE A 223 -22.24 38.63 1.99
N ASP A 224 -22.34 39.89 2.42
CA ASP A 224 -22.31 41.07 1.53
C ASP A 224 -20.99 41.14 0.75
N ALA A 225 -19.87 40.73 1.38
CA ALA A 225 -18.56 40.56 0.75
C ALA A 225 -18.44 39.33 -0.18
N GLN A 226 -19.55 38.67 -0.49
CA GLN A 226 -19.63 37.50 -1.39
C GLN A 226 -18.91 36.25 -0.85
N ALA A 227 -18.88 36.07 0.47
CA ALA A 227 -18.45 34.80 1.06
C ALA A 227 -19.46 33.68 0.77
N GLU A 228 -18.97 32.55 0.28
CA GLU A 228 -19.74 31.31 0.10
C GLU A 228 -19.78 30.46 1.38
N VAL A 229 -18.75 30.63 2.22
CA VAL A 229 -18.66 30.01 3.55
C VAL A 229 -18.26 31.06 4.57
N VAL A 230 -18.96 31.13 5.70
CA VAL A 230 -18.57 32.00 6.82
C VAL A 230 -18.12 31.13 7.99
N LEU A 231 -16.88 31.32 8.42
CA LEU A 231 -16.25 30.64 9.53
C LEU A 231 -16.26 31.58 10.74
N VAL A 232 -16.79 31.12 11.87
CA VAL A 232 -16.80 31.85 13.15
C VAL A 232 -15.98 31.08 14.17
N GLU A 233 -14.77 31.55 14.44
CA GLU A 233 -13.92 31.05 15.51
C GLU A 233 -14.33 31.71 16.83
N SER A 234 -14.78 30.88 17.75
CA SER A 234 -15.35 31.32 19.02
C SER A 234 -14.45 30.99 20.20
N GLN A 235 -14.17 31.97 21.07
CA GLN A 235 -13.42 31.71 22.31
C GLN A 235 -14.26 30.92 23.33
N ASN A 236 -15.58 31.02 23.25
CA ASN A 236 -16.50 30.15 23.98
C ASN A 236 -17.09 29.15 22.99
N PRO A 237 -16.81 27.85 23.13
CA PRO A 237 -17.24 26.86 22.15
C PRO A 237 -18.77 26.78 22.07
N PRO A 238 -19.35 26.58 20.88
CA PRO A 238 -20.81 26.46 20.76
C PRO A 238 -21.29 25.12 21.34
N LEU A 239 -21.99 25.18 22.47
CA LEU A 239 -22.45 23.98 23.20
C LEU A 239 -23.94 23.67 23.02
N HIS A 240 -24.77 24.67 22.69
CA HIS A 240 -26.22 24.54 22.63
C HIS A 240 -26.86 25.38 21.52
N ARG A 241 -28.08 25.04 21.06
CA ARG A 241 -28.77 25.77 19.96
C ARG A 241 -29.21 27.19 20.35
N GLU A 242 -29.13 27.49 21.64
CA GLU A 242 -29.43 28.79 22.25
C GLU A 242 -28.17 29.47 22.78
N ASP A 243 -26.99 28.93 22.48
CA ASP A 243 -25.71 29.56 22.75
C ASP A 243 -25.48 30.74 21.79
N ILE A 244 -24.49 31.58 22.09
CA ILE A 244 -24.27 32.88 21.43
C ILE A 244 -23.99 32.74 19.93
N VAL A 245 -23.13 31.79 19.52
CA VAL A 245 -22.81 31.62 18.08
C VAL A 245 -24.02 31.11 17.29
N PRO A 246 -24.72 30.03 17.69
CA PRO A 246 -25.95 29.60 17.01
C PRO A 246 -27.07 30.65 17.04
N MET A 247 -27.18 31.43 18.12
CA MET A 247 -28.14 32.55 18.18
C MET A 247 -27.78 33.67 17.20
N GLY A 248 -26.49 34.02 17.08
CA GLY A 248 -26.04 34.98 16.05
C GLY A 248 -26.34 34.50 14.63
N PHE A 249 -26.23 33.19 14.36
CA PHE A 249 -26.64 32.60 13.08
C PHE A 249 -28.16 32.70 12.87
N LYS A 250 -28.97 32.39 13.88
CA LYS A 250 -30.44 32.55 13.82
C LYS A 250 -30.87 34.00 13.62
N GLU A 251 -30.24 34.94 14.31
CA GLU A 251 -30.49 36.38 14.15
C GLU A 251 -30.11 36.86 12.74
N ALA A 252 -29.07 36.27 12.13
CA ALA A 252 -28.75 36.45 10.73
C ALA A 252 -29.76 35.78 9.76
N ALA A 253 -30.86 35.21 10.27
CA ALA A 253 -31.86 34.45 9.52
C ALA A 253 -31.28 33.20 8.83
N ALA A 254 -30.36 32.51 9.49
CA ALA A 254 -29.82 31.23 9.04
C ALA A 254 -30.50 30.05 9.76
N ASP A 255 -30.64 28.94 9.04
CA ASP A 255 -31.09 27.68 9.61
C ASP A 255 -29.91 26.90 10.21
N ILE A 256 -30.15 26.28 11.37
CA ILE A 256 -29.13 25.47 12.05
C ILE A 256 -29.33 24.00 11.69
N ASP A 257 -28.45 23.51 10.82
CA ASP A 257 -28.41 22.12 10.37
C ASP A 257 -28.05 21.19 11.54
N ARG A 258 -27.00 21.53 12.29
CA ARG A 258 -26.43 20.63 13.31
C ARG A 258 -25.61 21.34 14.38
N LEU A 259 -25.54 20.69 15.54
CA LEU A 259 -24.52 20.92 16.56
C LEU A 259 -23.66 19.67 16.76
N GLY A 260 -22.39 19.92 17.03
CA GLY A 260 -21.37 18.91 17.24
C GLY A 260 -20.96 18.18 15.96
N TRP A 261 -19.76 17.63 15.98
CA TRP A 261 -19.28 16.71 14.95
C TRP A 261 -18.79 15.41 15.60
N PRO A 262 -19.22 14.24 15.10
CA PRO A 262 -19.05 12.97 15.79
C PRO A 262 -17.65 12.40 15.60
N VAL A 263 -16.71 12.83 16.44
CA VAL A 263 -15.33 12.34 16.53
C VAL A 263 -14.95 12.11 18.01
N ASP A 264 -13.94 11.30 18.28
CA ASP A 264 -13.54 10.86 19.63
C ASP A 264 -13.47 11.96 20.69
N ASN A 265 -12.77 13.05 20.37
CA ASN A 265 -12.58 14.17 21.28
C ASN A 265 -13.77 15.13 21.31
N GLY A 266 -14.79 14.88 20.49
CA GLY A 266 -15.79 15.87 20.14
C GLY A 266 -15.15 17.02 19.35
N LEU A 267 -15.93 17.61 18.46
CA LEU A 267 -15.59 18.89 17.87
C LEU A 267 -16.79 19.80 18.13
N SER A 268 -16.54 20.88 18.88
CA SER A 268 -17.55 21.84 19.31
C SER A 268 -17.87 22.76 18.16
N VAL A 269 -18.80 22.32 17.32
CA VAL A 269 -19.12 23.00 16.07
C VAL A 269 -20.62 23.19 15.89
N VAL A 270 -21.01 24.31 15.30
CA VAL A 270 -22.35 24.56 14.77
C VAL A 270 -22.25 24.69 13.26
N ILE A 271 -23.11 23.95 12.56
CA ILE A 271 -23.25 24.02 11.12
C ILE A 271 -24.63 24.59 10.83
N GLY A 272 -24.69 25.60 9.99
CA GLY A 272 -25.92 26.15 9.47
C GLY A 272 -25.78 26.63 8.04
N HIS A 273 -26.87 27.14 7.49
CA HIS A 273 -26.87 27.74 6.17
C HIS A 273 -27.86 28.89 6.08
N LYS A 274 -27.57 29.82 5.17
CA LYS A 274 -28.49 30.89 4.78
C LYS A 274 -28.47 30.99 3.26
N ASN A 275 -29.58 30.63 2.62
CA ASN A 275 -29.62 30.39 1.18
C ASN A 275 -28.50 29.40 0.80
N ASP A 276 -27.64 29.75 -0.15
CA ASP A 276 -26.52 28.92 -0.58
C ASP A 276 -25.23 29.08 0.26
N VAL A 277 -25.21 30.02 1.22
CA VAL A 277 -24.04 30.28 2.07
C VAL A 277 -24.00 29.31 3.24
N LYS A 278 -22.86 28.63 3.44
CA LYS A 278 -22.63 27.76 4.60
C LYS A 278 -22.04 28.55 5.76
N LEU A 279 -22.55 28.31 6.97
CA LEU A 279 -22.06 28.92 8.20
C LEU A 279 -21.47 27.84 9.10
N LEU A 280 -20.25 28.05 9.56
CA LEU A 280 -19.53 27.14 10.46
C LEU A 280 -19.03 27.91 11.68
N GLY A 281 -19.56 27.64 12.86
CA GLY A 281 -19.02 28.17 14.11
C GLY A 281 -18.27 27.09 14.87
N TYR A 282 -17.05 27.33 15.33
CA TYR A 282 -16.25 26.33 16.06
C TYR A 282 -15.47 26.95 17.22
N GLY A 283 -15.11 26.15 18.23
CA GLY A 283 -14.29 26.58 19.37
C GLY A 283 -12.83 26.87 18.98
N ALA A 284 -12.24 27.94 19.50
CA ALA A 284 -10.86 28.34 19.22
C ALA A 284 -9.82 27.29 19.68
N GLU A 285 -10.15 26.51 20.70
CA GLU A 285 -9.39 25.34 21.16
C GLU A 285 -9.39 24.18 20.15
N ASP A 286 -10.42 24.12 19.30
CA ASP A 286 -10.56 23.08 18.27
C ASP A 286 -9.87 23.45 16.95
N LYS A 287 -9.30 24.65 16.85
CA LYS A 287 -8.73 25.18 15.62
C LYS A 287 -7.65 24.26 15.01
N ASP A 288 -6.88 23.54 15.82
CA ASP A 288 -5.78 22.70 15.33
C ASP A 288 -6.14 21.20 15.37
N GLN A 289 -7.42 20.87 15.60
CA GLN A 289 -7.87 19.48 15.58
C GLN A 289 -7.95 18.95 14.13
N PRO A 290 -7.40 17.75 13.84
CA PRO A 290 -7.54 17.11 12.52
C PRO A 290 -8.99 16.89 12.07
N ALA A 291 -9.92 16.79 13.03
CA ALA A 291 -11.35 16.69 12.74
C ALA A 291 -11.90 17.96 12.08
N LEU A 292 -11.43 19.15 12.48
CA LEU A 292 -11.82 20.41 11.86
C LEU A 292 -11.26 20.51 10.43
N ASP A 293 -10.02 20.10 10.20
CA ASP A 293 -9.42 20.05 8.85
C ASP A 293 -10.22 19.14 7.91
N ARG A 294 -10.69 18.00 8.42
CA ARG A 294 -11.58 17.11 7.66
C ARG A 294 -12.90 17.81 7.30
N LEU A 295 -13.47 18.57 8.23
CA LEU A 295 -14.69 19.34 8.01
C LEU A 295 -14.50 20.45 6.96
N LEU A 296 -13.38 21.18 7.04
CA LEU A 296 -12.99 22.19 6.07
C LEU A 296 -12.87 21.59 4.66
N ARG A 297 -12.34 20.37 4.50
CA ARG A 297 -12.28 19.68 3.20
C ARG A 297 -13.66 19.35 2.62
N PHE A 298 -14.66 19.05 3.44
CA PHE A 298 -16.04 18.90 2.94
C PHE A 298 -16.63 20.22 2.44
N LEU A 299 -16.34 21.32 3.14
CA LEU A 299 -16.78 22.64 2.72
C LEU A 299 -16.09 23.06 1.41
N ALA A 300 -14.80 22.78 1.28
CA ALA A 300 -14.03 23.02 0.05
C ALA A 300 -14.54 22.21 -1.14
N THR A 301 -15.13 21.03 -0.92
CA THR A 301 -15.71 20.21 -1.98
C THR A 301 -17.21 20.44 -2.20
N LYS A 302 -17.83 21.38 -1.46
CA LYS A 302 -19.29 21.62 -1.42
C LYS A 302 -20.11 20.33 -1.22
N SER A 303 -19.49 19.35 -0.58
CA SER A 303 -19.99 17.97 -0.46
C SER A 303 -20.19 17.60 1.00
N LEU A 304 -20.68 18.56 1.79
CA LEU A 304 -20.96 18.34 3.20
C LEU A 304 -21.97 17.19 3.35
N PRO A 305 -21.65 16.13 4.12
CA PRO A 305 -22.56 15.00 4.31
C PRO A 305 -23.90 15.44 4.90
N GLY A 306 -24.98 14.84 4.40
CA GLY A 306 -26.32 15.01 4.96
C GLY A 306 -26.47 14.32 6.32
N ASN A 307 -27.54 14.66 7.06
CA ASN A 307 -27.79 14.17 8.43
C ASN A 307 -27.84 12.64 8.57
N ASP A 308 -28.21 11.96 7.49
CA ASP A 308 -28.29 10.52 7.31
C ASP A 308 -26.92 9.82 7.27
N ILE A 309 -25.86 10.51 6.83
CA ILE A 309 -24.51 9.94 6.67
C ILE A 309 -23.68 10.04 7.97
N PHE A 310 -24.04 10.97 8.86
CA PHE A 310 -23.28 11.24 10.10
C PHE A 310 -23.07 10.02 11.02
N PRO A 311 -24.04 9.10 11.21
CA PRO A 311 -23.79 7.89 12.00
C PRO A 311 -22.59 7.08 11.49
N SER A 312 -22.42 7.00 10.17
CA SER A 312 -21.29 6.30 9.54
C SER A 312 -19.96 7.03 9.74
N LEU A 313 -19.97 8.37 9.87
CA LEU A 313 -18.77 9.16 10.19
C LEU A 313 -18.29 8.97 11.64
N ALA A 314 -19.19 8.60 12.55
CA ALA A 314 -18.85 8.29 13.94
C ALA A 314 -18.13 6.95 14.07
N MET A 315 -18.39 6.01 13.15
CA MET A 315 -17.71 4.72 13.10
C MET A 315 -16.23 4.90 12.77
N ASN A 316 -15.35 4.22 13.49
CA ASN A 316 -13.89 4.38 13.39
C ASN A 316 -13.37 5.79 13.71
N GLY A 317 -14.18 6.64 14.34
CA GLY A 317 -13.81 8.00 14.73
C GLY A 317 -13.01 8.10 16.02
N ILE A 318 -12.63 6.96 16.65
CA ILE A 318 -11.85 6.91 17.90
C ILE A 318 -10.36 7.14 17.57
N SER A 319 -9.71 8.04 18.30
CA SER A 319 -8.28 8.30 18.15
C SER A 319 -7.46 7.12 18.68
N LEU A 320 -6.46 6.69 17.90
CA LEU A 320 -5.59 5.58 18.29
C LEU A 320 -4.95 5.82 19.67
N GLY A 321 -4.49 7.05 19.92
CA GLY A 321 -3.90 7.42 21.21
C GLY A 321 -4.85 7.25 22.40
N ARG A 322 -6.17 7.35 22.22
CA ARG A 322 -7.15 7.06 23.28
C ARG A 322 -7.50 5.58 23.36
N MET A 323 -7.52 4.86 22.24
CA MET A 323 -7.68 3.40 22.23
C MET A 323 -6.59 2.72 23.05
N THR A 324 -5.36 3.25 23.02
CA THR A 324 -4.20 2.68 23.73
C THR A 324 -3.95 3.29 25.11
N LYS A 325 -4.49 4.48 25.43
CA LYS A 325 -4.21 5.25 26.65
C LYS A 325 -4.36 4.48 27.98
N ARG A 326 -5.26 3.50 28.04
CA ARG A 326 -5.58 2.73 29.25
C ARG A 326 -5.13 1.28 29.19
N ILE A 327 -4.46 0.88 28.11
CA ILE A 327 -3.86 -0.44 28.05
C ILE A 327 -2.52 -0.32 28.76
N SER A 328 -2.36 -1.05 29.88
CA SER A 328 -1.06 -1.07 30.56
C SER A 328 -0.01 -1.73 29.66
N PRO A 329 1.29 -1.42 29.83
CA PRO A 329 2.35 -2.14 29.14
C PRO A 329 2.22 -3.67 29.30
N GLU A 330 1.92 -4.13 30.51
CA GLU A 330 1.69 -5.55 30.81
C GLU A 330 0.46 -6.13 30.08
N GLN A 331 -0.61 -5.35 29.90
CA GLN A 331 -1.79 -5.77 29.13
C GLN A 331 -1.54 -5.75 27.63
N MET A 332 -0.71 -4.83 27.12
CA MET A 332 -0.23 -4.85 25.73
C MET A 332 0.63 -6.09 25.48
N GLU A 333 1.57 -6.40 26.38
CA GLU A 333 2.45 -7.58 26.33
C GLU A 333 1.68 -8.91 26.45
N GLN A 334 0.60 -8.96 27.23
CA GLN A 334 -0.25 -10.15 27.41
C GLN A 334 -1.39 -10.24 26.39
N SER A 335 -1.65 -9.18 25.62
CA SER A 335 -2.65 -9.22 24.55
C SER A 335 -2.12 -10.00 23.35
N ILE A 336 -3.01 -10.73 22.66
CA ILE A 336 -2.67 -11.31 21.35
C ILE A 336 -2.52 -10.15 20.38
N GLY A 337 -1.30 -9.62 20.25
CA GLY A 337 -1.02 -8.53 19.34
C GLY A 337 -1.46 -8.90 17.91
N ILE A 338 -2.14 -7.98 17.23
CA ILE A 338 -2.21 -8.01 15.76
C ILE A 338 -0.76 -7.79 15.31
N GLY A 339 -0.04 -8.89 15.08
CA GLY A 339 1.40 -8.90 14.90
C GLY A 339 2.20 -9.31 16.14
N SER A 340 1.77 -10.32 16.94
CA SER A 340 2.47 -10.95 18.08
C SER A 340 3.82 -11.62 17.71
N LEU A 341 4.60 -10.89 16.96
CA LEU A 341 5.68 -11.27 16.07
C LEU A 341 6.66 -10.11 15.88
N SER A 342 6.24 -8.87 16.18
CA SER A 342 7.04 -7.66 16.02
C SER A 342 7.90 -7.31 17.24
N ASP A 343 7.67 -7.90 18.42
CA ASP A 343 8.64 -7.83 19.54
C ASP A 343 9.75 -8.88 19.41
N SER A 344 9.63 -9.76 18.42
CA SER A 344 10.72 -10.64 18.07
C SER A 344 11.84 -9.81 17.47
N LYS A 345 13.01 -9.81 18.10
CA LYS A 345 14.23 -9.24 17.50
C LYS A 345 14.80 -10.13 16.39
N LYS A 346 14.02 -11.09 15.90
CA LYS A 346 14.50 -12.06 14.93
C LYS A 346 14.58 -11.45 13.54
N ILE A 347 15.71 -11.65 12.88
CA ILE A 347 15.93 -11.23 11.51
C ILE A 347 16.05 -12.48 10.63
N ALA A 348 15.38 -12.47 9.49
CA ALA A 348 15.57 -13.50 8.48
C ALA A 348 16.50 -13.03 7.36
N VAL A 349 17.09 -13.99 6.64
CA VAL A 349 17.70 -13.78 5.33
C VAL A 349 16.88 -14.55 4.30
N VAL A 350 16.42 -13.85 3.26
CA VAL A 350 15.73 -14.42 2.11
C VAL A 350 16.69 -14.39 0.92
N ILE A 351 17.20 -15.56 0.55
CA ILE A 351 18.14 -15.75 -0.56
C ILE A 351 17.36 -15.97 -1.86
N LEU A 352 17.66 -15.18 -2.89
CA LEU A 352 16.98 -15.25 -4.18
C LEU A 352 17.80 -16.07 -5.19
N ALA A 353 17.46 -17.36 -5.29
CA ALA A 353 18.12 -18.35 -6.16
C ALA A 353 17.24 -18.81 -7.35
N ALA A 354 16.22 -18.02 -7.71
CA ALA A 354 15.22 -18.41 -8.71
C ALA A 354 15.56 -17.99 -10.16
N GLY A 355 16.61 -17.19 -10.36
CA GLY A 355 16.96 -16.60 -11.65
C GLY A 355 17.33 -17.61 -12.73
N ALA A 356 16.87 -17.36 -13.97
CA ALA A 356 17.05 -18.26 -15.12
C ALA A 356 18.46 -18.23 -15.76
N GLY A 357 19.45 -17.55 -15.15
CA GLY A 357 20.84 -17.57 -15.61
C GLY A 357 21.06 -17.22 -17.10
N ARG A 358 20.16 -16.45 -17.74
CA ARG A 358 20.07 -16.29 -19.21
C ARG A 358 21.35 -15.81 -19.92
N ARG A 359 22.32 -15.28 -19.16
CA ARG A 359 23.59 -14.73 -19.65
C ARG A 359 24.76 -15.72 -19.56
N MET A 360 24.60 -16.87 -18.91
CA MET A 360 25.56 -17.98 -18.91
C MET A 360 24.94 -19.20 -19.61
N ILE A 361 25.48 -19.58 -20.77
CA ILE A 361 24.97 -20.72 -21.55
C ILE A 361 25.53 -22.04 -21.00
N GLY A 362 24.65 -22.97 -20.62
CA GLY A 362 24.96 -24.39 -20.38
C GLY A 362 24.72 -24.92 -18.97
N THR A 363 24.85 -24.09 -17.94
CA THR A 363 24.68 -24.44 -16.51
C THR A 363 24.08 -23.25 -15.78
N ASN A 364 23.29 -23.51 -14.73
CA ASN A 364 22.83 -22.43 -13.85
C ASN A 364 24.06 -21.78 -13.19
N LYS A 365 24.23 -20.46 -13.36
CA LYS A 365 25.37 -19.70 -12.81
C LYS A 365 25.59 -19.91 -11.31
N LEU A 366 24.50 -20.13 -10.57
CA LEU A 366 24.53 -20.37 -9.13
C LEU A 366 25.19 -21.69 -8.73
N LEU A 367 25.36 -22.61 -9.69
CA LEU A 367 26.02 -23.91 -9.52
C LEU A 367 27.49 -23.89 -9.96
N GLU A 368 28.01 -22.75 -10.43
CA GLU A 368 29.43 -22.60 -10.76
C GLU A 368 30.27 -22.60 -9.47
N TYR A 369 31.44 -23.23 -9.55
CA TYR A 369 32.31 -23.45 -8.40
C TYR A 369 33.23 -22.24 -8.19
N ILE A 370 33.20 -21.72 -6.97
CA ILE A 370 34.14 -20.73 -6.44
C ILE A 370 34.86 -21.40 -5.27
N ASN A 371 36.19 -21.50 -5.31
CA ASN A 371 37.00 -22.09 -4.23
C ASN A 371 36.50 -23.47 -3.75
N GLY A 372 36.04 -24.31 -4.68
CA GLY A 372 35.59 -25.68 -4.39
C GLY A 372 34.13 -25.81 -3.92
N LEU A 373 33.36 -24.72 -3.85
CA LEU A 373 31.93 -24.73 -3.50
C LEU A 373 31.08 -24.02 -4.56
N PRO A 374 29.86 -24.50 -4.84
CA PRO A 374 28.89 -23.77 -5.66
C PRO A 374 28.61 -22.36 -5.12
N MET A 375 28.45 -21.38 -6.00
CA MET A 375 28.15 -19.98 -5.65
C MET A 375 26.98 -19.84 -4.67
N VAL A 376 25.88 -20.58 -4.88
CA VAL A 376 24.72 -20.56 -3.96
C VAL A 376 25.05 -21.07 -2.55
N GLU A 377 25.99 -22.02 -2.43
CA GLU A 377 26.41 -22.54 -1.13
C GLU A 377 27.23 -21.51 -0.36
N HIS A 378 28.00 -20.63 -1.03
CA HIS A 378 28.68 -19.52 -0.35
C HIS A 378 27.67 -18.59 0.33
N VAL A 379 26.67 -18.14 -0.41
CA VAL A 379 25.65 -17.21 0.09
C VAL A 379 24.82 -17.85 1.22
N VAL A 380 24.42 -19.12 1.07
CA VAL A 380 23.68 -19.85 2.12
C VAL A 380 24.52 -20.02 3.38
N ARG A 381 25.82 -20.34 3.24
CA ARG A 381 26.71 -20.48 4.39
C ARG A 381 26.91 -19.16 5.11
N SER A 382 27.14 -18.05 4.39
CA SER A 382 27.26 -16.74 5.02
C SER A 382 25.98 -16.32 5.75
N ALA A 383 24.80 -16.61 5.18
CA ALA A 383 23.53 -16.35 5.86
C ALA A 383 23.37 -17.20 7.14
N LEU A 384 23.73 -18.49 7.11
CA LEU A 384 23.64 -19.38 8.27
C LEU A 384 24.71 -19.11 9.34
N SER A 385 25.86 -18.56 8.96
CA SER A 385 26.93 -18.15 9.88
C SER A 385 26.68 -16.77 10.51
N SER A 386 25.73 -16.00 9.98
CA SER A 386 25.37 -14.67 10.50
C SER A 386 24.47 -14.74 11.73
N LYS A 387 24.15 -13.58 12.31
CA LYS A 387 23.16 -13.37 13.37
C LYS A 387 21.70 -13.58 12.92
N ALA A 388 21.47 -14.01 11.68
CA ALA A 388 20.12 -14.29 11.20
C ALA A 388 19.50 -15.49 11.93
N ASP A 389 18.26 -15.33 12.39
CA ASP A 389 17.51 -16.35 13.09
C ASP A 389 16.79 -17.33 12.16
N TYR A 390 16.64 -16.96 10.89
CA TYR A 390 15.94 -17.76 9.90
C TYR A 390 16.48 -17.53 8.50
N VAL A 391 16.75 -18.60 7.77
CA VAL A 391 17.22 -18.51 6.38
C VAL A 391 16.21 -19.20 5.46
N ALA A 392 15.69 -18.44 4.50
CA ALA A 392 14.82 -18.95 3.44
C ALA A 392 15.52 -18.82 2.09
N VAL A 393 15.42 -19.85 1.25
CA VAL A 393 15.99 -19.86 -0.11
C VAL A 393 14.88 -20.03 -1.12
N VAL A 394 14.73 -19.06 -2.01
CA VAL A 394 13.73 -19.09 -3.09
C VAL A 394 14.36 -19.64 -4.35
N THR A 395 13.99 -20.86 -4.73
CA THR A 395 14.48 -21.57 -5.92
C THR A 395 13.52 -21.39 -7.10
N GLY A 396 13.98 -21.66 -8.32
CA GLY A 396 13.18 -21.48 -9.54
C GLY A 396 13.73 -22.31 -10.69
N HIS A 397 14.39 -21.66 -11.65
CA HIS A 397 15.08 -22.36 -12.73
C HIS A 397 16.14 -23.33 -12.16
N ASP A 398 16.18 -24.57 -12.67
CA ASP A 398 17.04 -25.66 -12.17
C ASP A 398 16.93 -25.94 -10.66
N ALA A 399 15.78 -25.62 -10.05
CA ALA A 399 15.52 -25.81 -8.62
C ALA A 399 15.93 -27.20 -8.10
N ASN A 400 15.66 -28.29 -8.83
CA ASN A 400 16.06 -29.63 -8.38
C ASN A 400 17.57 -29.77 -8.11
N PHE A 401 18.41 -29.10 -8.90
CA PHE A 401 19.87 -29.15 -8.73
C PHE A 401 20.34 -28.27 -7.58
N ILE A 402 19.75 -27.08 -7.43
CA ILE A 402 20.04 -26.17 -6.32
C ILE A 402 19.57 -26.79 -5.00
N GLU A 403 18.33 -27.27 -4.94
CA GLU A 403 17.73 -27.89 -3.75
C GLU A 403 18.57 -29.09 -3.28
N LYS A 404 19.02 -29.94 -4.20
CA LYS A 404 19.89 -31.08 -3.89
C LYS A 404 21.22 -30.67 -3.23
N ARG A 405 21.81 -29.55 -3.65
CA ARG A 405 23.01 -28.99 -2.99
C ARG A 405 22.71 -28.46 -1.60
N LEU A 406 21.48 -27.97 -1.41
CA LEU A 406 21.05 -27.34 -0.18
C LEU A 406 20.44 -28.30 0.86
N GLU A 407 20.21 -29.58 0.52
CA GLU A 407 19.62 -30.62 1.38
C GLU A 407 20.30 -30.76 2.76
N GLN A 408 21.60 -30.48 2.84
CA GLN A 408 22.38 -30.59 4.07
C GLN A 408 22.33 -29.35 4.97
N TYR A 409 21.72 -28.25 4.52
CA TYR A 409 21.67 -26.98 5.24
C TYR A 409 20.29 -26.77 5.87
N ASP A 410 20.26 -26.19 7.07
CA ASP A 410 19.02 -25.88 7.79
C ASP A 410 18.39 -24.60 7.24
N VAL A 411 17.80 -24.70 6.04
CA VAL A 411 17.16 -23.58 5.35
C VAL A 411 15.75 -23.93 4.88
N LYS A 412 14.87 -22.93 4.88
CA LYS A 412 13.54 -23.07 4.29
C LYS A 412 13.60 -22.89 2.78
N ILE A 413 13.48 -23.99 2.05
CA ILE A 413 13.38 -23.96 0.59
C ILE A 413 11.95 -23.61 0.17
N VAL A 414 11.83 -22.67 -0.77
CA VAL A 414 10.56 -22.27 -1.39
C VAL A 414 10.72 -22.21 -2.90
N ARG A 415 9.84 -22.90 -3.62
CA ARG A 415 9.93 -22.99 -5.07
C ARG A 415 9.03 -21.97 -5.76
N ASN A 416 9.62 -21.01 -6.48
CA ASN A 416 8.88 -20.13 -7.36
C ASN A 416 8.64 -20.82 -8.72
N ALA A 417 7.44 -21.37 -8.90
CA ALA A 417 7.03 -22.00 -10.16
C ALA A 417 6.91 -20.99 -11.33
N ASP A 418 6.73 -19.70 -11.02
CA ASP A 418 6.64 -18.60 -11.98
C ASP A 418 7.89 -17.69 -11.91
N TYR A 419 9.08 -18.29 -11.87
CA TYR A 419 10.36 -17.54 -11.83
C TYR A 419 10.58 -16.64 -13.06
N VAL A 420 9.74 -16.77 -14.10
CA VAL A 420 9.76 -15.96 -15.32
C VAL A 420 9.15 -14.56 -15.07
N SER A 421 8.29 -14.41 -14.04
CA SER A 421 7.61 -13.15 -13.70
C SER A 421 8.52 -12.09 -13.06
N GLY A 422 9.81 -12.39 -12.88
CA GLY A 422 10.83 -11.47 -12.37
C GLY A 422 11.17 -11.60 -10.88
N VAL A 423 12.24 -10.91 -10.46
CA VAL A 423 12.86 -11.04 -9.14
C VAL A 423 11.92 -10.63 -7.99
N LEU A 424 11.00 -9.69 -8.24
CA LEU A 424 10.00 -9.24 -7.26
C LEU A 424 9.03 -10.36 -6.83
N GLY A 425 8.65 -11.24 -7.76
CA GLY A 425 7.79 -12.39 -7.44
C GLY A 425 8.47 -13.36 -6.48
N SER A 426 9.76 -13.63 -6.71
CA SER A 426 10.59 -14.48 -5.85
C SER A 426 10.78 -13.87 -4.46
N ALA A 427 11.01 -12.55 -4.38
CA ALA A 427 11.14 -11.85 -3.10
C ALA A 427 9.86 -11.92 -2.27
N ARG A 428 8.70 -11.61 -2.88
CA ARG A 428 7.40 -11.70 -2.21
C ARG A 428 7.10 -13.11 -1.73
N LEU A 429 7.43 -14.12 -2.53
CA LEU A 429 7.25 -15.52 -2.16
C LEU A 429 8.13 -15.90 -0.96
N GLY A 430 9.40 -15.48 -0.96
CA GLY A 430 10.33 -15.71 0.14
C GLY A 430 9.90 -15.01 1.44
N LEU A 431 9.38 -13.79 1.36
CA LEU A 431 8.86 -13.06 2.52
C LEU A 431 7.56 -13.67 3.06
N ALA A 432 6.70 -14.19 2.18
CA ALA A 432 5.41 -14.77 2.55
C ALA A 432 5.53 -16.08 3.35
N VAL A 433 6.64 -16.80 3.23
CA VAL A 433 6.87 -18.04 3.99
C VAL A 433 7.55 -17.81 5.33
N LEU A 434 8.02 -16.58 5.59
CA LEU A 434 8.76 -16.30 6.81
C LEU A 434 7.87 -16.58 8.01
N PRO A 435 8.44 -17.17 9.07
CA PRO A 435 7.74 -17.33 10.32
C PRO A 435 7.10 -16.02 10.73
N PRO A 436 5.96 -16.11 11.40
CA PRO A 436 5.23 -14.93 11.76
C PRO A 436 6.17 -14.03 12.60
N ASP A 437 7.03 -14.59 13.47
CA ASP A 437 7.90 -13.90 14.45
C ASP A 437 9.20 -13.32 13.88
N ILE A 438 9.31 -13.04 12.58
CA ILE A 438 10.48 -12.35 12.01
C ILE A 438 10.21 -10.84 11.95
N ALA A 439 10.95 -9.98 12.64
CA ALA A 439 10.70 -8.53 12.57
C ALA A 439 11.22 -7.85 11.31
N ALA A 440 12.28 -8.38 10.69
CA ALA A 440 12.85 -7.85 9.46
C ALA A 440 13.50 -8.96 8.62
N ALA A 441 13.64 -8.73 7.31
CA ALA A 441 14.26 -9.69 6.41
C ALA A 441 15.24 -9.02 5.45
N LEU A 442 16.47 -9.54 5.43
CA LEU A 442 17.48 -9.19 4.43
C LEU A 442 17.17 -9.94 3.14
N ILE A 443 16.98 -9.21 2.06
CA ILE A 443 16.77 -9.80 0.74
C ILE A 443 18.12 -9.85 0.03
N LEU A 444 18.66 -11.06 -0.12
CA LEU A 444 20.01 -11.31 -0.60
C LEU A 444 20.00 -12.05 -1.95
N PRO A 445 20.47 -11.43 -3.04
CA PRO A 445 20.70 -12.14 -4.30
C PRO A 445 21.70 -13.29 -4.15
N ALA A 446 21.42 -14.45 -4.76
CA ALA A 446 22.27 -15.65 -4.62
C ALA A 446 23.58 -15.59 -5.44
N ASP A 447 23.76 -14.53 -6.23
CA ASP A 447 24.90 -14.25 -7.10
C ASP A 447 25.91 -13.25 -6.51
N MET A 448 25.78 -12.94 -5.22
CA MET A 448 26.69 -12.11 -4.42
C MET A 448 27.52 -12.97 -3.43
N PRO A 449 28.44 -13.83 -3.91
CA PRO A 449 29.15 -14.78 -3.04
C PRO A 449 30.13 -14.15 -2.04
N GLU A 450 30.48 -12.87 -2.21
CA GLU A 450 31.35 -12.13 -1.28
C GLU A 450 30.56 -11.29 -0.27
N PHE A 451 29.23 -11.36 -0.28
CA PHE A 451 28.43 -10.76 0.79
C PHE A 451 28.43 -11.70 2.01
N THR A 452 29.55 -11.68 2.74
CA THR A 452 29.85 -12.57 3.86
C THR A 452 29.00 -12.29 5.11
N GLU A 453 29.10 -13.18 6.09
CA GLU A 453 28.45 -13.07 7.40
C GLU A 453 28.76 -11.73 8.09
N GLU A 454 29.96 -11.19 7.96
CA GLU A 454 30.33 -9.90 8.56
C GLU A 454 29.50 -8.74 8.01
N TYR A 455 29.16 -8.76 6.71
CA TYR A 455 28.34 -7.73 6.10
C TYR A 455 26.86 -7.90 6.45
N ILE A 456 26.39 -9.14 6.52
CA ILE A 456 25.03 -9.46 6.98
C ILE A 456 24.86 -8.99 8.43
N ASP A 457 25.82 -9.29 9.30
CA ASP A 457 25.83 -8.87 10.70
C ASP A 457 25.86 -7.35 10.86
N GLN A 458 26.65 -6.64 10.04
CA GLN A 458 26.66 -5.18 10.04
C GLN A 458 25.28 -4.59 9.69
N MET A 459 24.57 -5.20 8.74
CA MET A 459 23.21 -4.77 8.40
C MET A 459 22.22 -5.05 9.53
N ILE A 460 22.31 -6.23 10.15
CA ILE A 460 21.50 -6.63 11.31
C ILE A 460 21.74 -5.68 12.49
N ASP A 461 23.00 -5.40 12.83
CA ASP A 461 23.38 -4.55 13.95
C ASP A 461 22.94 -3.08 13.76
N ALA A 462 22.84 -2.64 12.51
CA ALA A 462 22.37 -1.29 12.17
C ALA A 462 20.83 -1.14 12.18
N PHE A 463 20.09 -2.25 12.31
CA PHE A 463 18.64 -2.24 12.38
C PHE A 463 18.17 -1.90 13.81
N ASP A 464 17.67 -0.67 13.99
CA ASP A 464 17.15 -0.22 15.27
C ASP A 464 15.70 -0.69 15.48
N PHE A 465 15.53 -1.78 16.25
CA PHE A 465 14.23 -2.31 16.67
C PHE A 465 13.44 -1.36 17.57
N SER A 466 14.10 -0.38 18.20
CA SER A 466 13.48 0.54 19.17
C SER A 466 13.04 1.87 18.55
N ALA A 467 13.37 2.11 17.29
CA ALA A 467 12.93 3.30 16.58
C ALA A 467 11.41 3.31 16.41
N GLU A 468 10.78 4.48 16.57
CA GLU A 468 9.34 4.70 16.32
C GLU A 468 8.93 4.24 14.91
N ARG A 469 9.88 4.27 13.96
CA ARG A 469 9.79 3.65 12.64
C ARG A 469 11.10 2.92 12.33
N PRO A 470 11.15 1.58 12.36
CA PRO A 470 12.36 0.82 12.09
C PRO A 470 12.92 1.12 10.69
N PRO A 471 14.26 1.25 10.55
CA PRO A 471 14.85 1.73 9.31
C PRO A 471 14.90 0.65 8.22
N VAL A 472 14.93 1.08 6.96
CA VAL A 472 15.40 0.22 5.86
C VAL A 472 16.93 0.32 5.83
N VAL A 473 17.64 -0.81 5.97
CA VAL A 473 19.11 -0.83 5.99
C VAL A 473 19.64 -1.33 4.65
N LEU A 474 20.62 -0.64 4.08
CA LEU A 474 21.24 -1.00 2.81
C LEU A 474 22.73 -0.61 2.76
N PRO A 475 23.57 -1.31 1.98
CA PRO A 475 24.94 -0.92 1.75
C PRO A 475 25.05 0.24 0.76
N THR A 476 26.10 1.05 0.93
CA THR A 476 26.47 2.10 0.00
C THR A 476 27.95 2.04 -0.34
N PHE A 477 28.30 2.28 -1.60
CA PHE A 477 29.68 2.45 -2.05
C PHE A 477 29.75 3.64 -3.00
N ASN A 478 30.70 4.56 -2.80
CA ASN A 478 30.79 5.82 -3.54
C ASN A 478 29.47 6.62 -3.60
N ALA A 479 28.72 6.65 -2.49
CA ALA A 479 27.40 7.28 -2.37
C ALA A 479 26.32 6.69 -3.30
N VAL A 480 26.55 5.51 -3.85
CA VAL A 480 25.56 4.73 -4.59
C VAL A 480 24.98 3.67 -3.64
N ARG A 481 23.66 3.51 -3.64
CA ARG A 481 22.93 2.50 -2.87
C ARG A 481 22.96 1.16 -3.62
N HIS A 482 23.10 0.05 -2.91
CA HIS A 482 23.17 -1.29 -3.51
C HIS A 482 22.26 -2.30 -2.81
N ASN A 483 22.02 -3.44 -3.47
CA ASN A 483 21.56 -4.65 -2.80
C ASN A 483 22.73 -5.26 -2.01
N PRO A 484 22.48 -6.15 -1.03
CA PRO A 484 21.16 -6.56 -0.50
C PRO A 484 20.50 -5.49 0.38
N VAL A 485 19.20 -5.62 0.66
CA VAL A 485 18.44 -4.64 1.46
C VAL A 485 17.68 -5.35 2.59
N LEU A 486 17.82 -4.84 3.80
CA LEU A 486 17.10 -5.29 4.99
C LEU A 486 15.82 -4.48 5.17
N TRP A 487 14.69 -5.17 5.07
CA TRP A 487 13.36 -4.57 5.13
C TRP A 487 12.68 -4.89 6.46
N PRO A 488 12.07 -3.91 7.15
CA PRO A 488 11.18 -4.19 8.27
C PRO A 488 9.91 -4.89 7.78
N ARG A 489 9.30 -5.72 8.64
CA ARG A 489 8.10 -6.51 8.32
C ARG A 489 6.95 -5.67 7.77
N ASP A 490 6.73 -4.49 8.34
CA ASP A 490 5.64 -3.59 7.92
C ASP A 490 5.77 -3.16 6.46
N LEU A 491 6.98 -3.22 5.91
CA LEU A 491 7.28 -2.87 4.52
C LEU A 491 7.37 -4.08 3.59
N PHE A 492 7.14 -5.33 4.05
CA PHE A 492 7.21 -6.52 3.18
C PHE A 492 6.29 -6.42 1.95
N LYS A 493 5.13 -5.76 2.08
CA LYS A 493 4.20 -5.53 0.95
C LYS A 493 4.71 -4.47 -0.03
N ALA A 494 5.58 -3.58 0.44
CA ALA A 494 6.17 -2.47 -0.30
C ALA A 494 7.60 -2.77 -0.80
N VAL A 495 8.13 -3.97 -0.54
CA VAL A 495 9.48 -4.40 -0.96
C VAL A 495 9.68 -4.17 -2.44
N LYS A 496 10.82 -3.56 -2.76
CA LYS A 496 11.32 -3.36 -4.11
C LYS A 496 12.74 -3.90 -4.20
N ILE A 497 13.03 -4.60 -5.29
CA ILE A 497 14.41 -4.94 -5.66
C ILE A 497 14.71 -4.11 -6.88
N VAL A 498 15.76 -3.30 -6.77
CA VAL A 498 16.20 -2.44 -7.87
C VAL A 498 17.09 -3.28 -8.81
N PRO A 499 16.72 -3.44 -10.10
CA PRO A 499 17.60 -4.05 -11.09
C PRO A 499 18.91 -3.27 -11.25
N GLU A 500 20.01 -3.95 -11.59
CA GLU A 500 21.37 -3.41 -11.74
C GLU A 500 21.48 -2.17 -12.65
N ASP A 501 20.58 -2.04 -13.62
CA ASP A 501 20.54 -1.00 -14.65
C ASP A 501 19.51 0.11 -14.37
N ALA A 502 18.79 0.05 -13.24
CA ALA A 502 17.79 1.03 -12.86
C ALA A 502 18.36 2.06 -11.86
N GLN A 503 18.09 3.35 -12.10
CA GLN A 503 18.26 4.36 -11.05
C GLN A 503 17.30 4.02 -9.90
N TRP A 504 17.78 4.15 -8.65
CA TRP A 504 16.92 4.07 -7.47
C TRP A 504 15.80 5.12 -7.62
N VAL A 505 14.57 4.64 -7.83
CA VAL A 505 13.39 5.45 -8.16
C VAL A 505 13.03 6.38 -6.98
N PRO A 506 12.45 7.58 -7.23
CA PRO A 506 11.99 8.55 -6.21
C PRO A 506 11.24 8.00 -4.98
N ALA A 507 10.63 6.81 -5.07
CA ALA A 507 9.96 6.17 -3.93
C ALA A 507 10.89 5.78 -2.75
N LEU A 508 12.21 5.73 -2.94
CA LEU A 508 13.18 5.61 -1.83
C LEU A 508 13.81 6.96 -1.44
N ILE A 509 13.51 8.02 -2.20
CA ILE A 509 13.89 9.41 -1.90
C ILE A 509 12.80 10.05 -1.03
N GLU A 510 11.52 9.68 -1.20
CA GLU A 510 10.39 10.09 -0.35
C GLU A 510 10.40 9.49 1.07
N HIS A 511 11.44 8.72 1.41
CA HIS A 511 11.55 7.91 2.63
C HIS A 511 12.92 8.08 3.33
N SER A 512 13.67 9.14 3.01
CA SER A 512 15.02 9.41 3.53
C SER A 512 15.14 9.38 5.06
N ASP A 513 14.04 9.68 5.74
CA ASP A 513 13.98 9.94 7.17
C ASP A 513 14.14 8.66 8.01
N TYR A 514 14.06 7.49 7.36
CA TYR A 514 14.22 6.17 7.98
C TYR A 514 15.04 5.19 7.13
N ILE A 515 15.94 5.70 6.26
CA ILE A 515 16.94 4.87 5.57
C ILE A 515 18.24 4.91 6.36
N LYS A 516 18.81 3.72 6.63
CA LYS A 516 20.11 3.56 7.25
C LYS A 516 21.11 3.01 6.23
N GLU A 517 22.06 3.85 5.83
CA GLU A 517 23.10 3.49 4.88
C GLU A 517 24.32 2.93 5.61
N ILE A 518 24.88 1.83 5.09
CA ILE A 518 26.11 1.19 5.57
C ILE A 518 27.22 1.42 4.54
N PRO A 519 28.14 2.37 4.77
CA PRO A 519 29.24 2.63 3.84
C PRO A 519 30.21 1.45 3.81
N LEU A 520 30.38 0.84 2.64
CA LEU A 520 31.38 -0.19 2.39
C LEU A 520 32.72 0.43 1.96
N LYS A 521 33.81 -0.26 2.28
CA LYS A 521 35.18 0.20 1.98
C LYS A 521 35.59 -0.08 0.53
N ASP A 522 35.01 -1.11 -0.07
CA ASP A 522 35.22 -1.52 -1.44
C ASP A 522 33.93 -2.13 -2.03
N ASP A 523 33.93 -2.39 -3.33
CA ASP A 523 32.81 -2.92 -4.11
C ASP A 523 32.82 -4.44 -4.26
N LEU A 524 33.80 -5.16 -3.70
CA LEU A 524 33.89 -6.62 -3.86
C LEU A 524 32.65 -7.35 -3.29
N PRO A 525 32.13 -7.00 -2.08
CA PRO A 525 30.89 -7.57 -1.54
C PRO A 525 29.66 -7.29 -2.40
N LEU A 526 29.72 -6.23 -3.21
CA LEU A 526 28.63 -5.78 -4.09
C LEU A 526 28.73 -6.38 -5.50
N THR A 527 29.72 -7.25 -5.74
CA THR A 527 29.97 -7.79 -7.08
C THR A 527 28.99 -8.91 -7.40
N ASP A 528 28.01 -8.60 -8.25
CA ASP A 528 27.08 -9.57 -8.82
C ASP A 528 27.73 -10.37 -9.95
N ILE A 529 27.75 -11.70 -9.86
CA ILE A 529 28.32 -12.55 -10.91
C ILE A 529 27.24 -12.95 -11.92
N ASN A 530 27.25 -12.32 -13.10
CA ASN A 530 26.22 -12.51 -14.12
C ASN A 530 26.71 -13.25 -15.38
N THR A 531 27.98 -13.10 -15.71
CA THR A 531 28.62 -13.64 -16.91
C THR A 531 29.92 -14.38 -16.56
N ARG A 532 30.44 -15.18 -17.50
CA ARG A 532 31.74 -15.84 -17.31
C ARG A 532 32.88 -14.83 -17.16
N GLY A 533 32.76 -13.67 -17.82
CA GLY A 533 33.70 -12.56 -17.64
C GLY A 533 33.67 -12.02 -16.22
N ASP A 534 32.49 -11.83 -15.63
CA ASP A 534 32.35 -11.36 -14.25
C ASP A 534 32.97 -12.35 -13.27
N LEU A 535 32.76 -13.66 -13.47
CA LEU A 535 33.37 -14.70 -12.64
C LEU A 535 34.90 -14.69 -12.74
N THR A 536 35.47 -14.55 -13.94
CA THR A 536 36.92 -14.46 -14.13
C THR A 536 37.50 -13.21 -13.48
N ASN A 537 36.84 -12.06 -13.64
CA ASN A 537 37.25 -10.80 -13.03
C ASN A 537 37.17 -10.86 -11.51
N TYR A 538 36.11 -11.44 -10.97
CA TYR A 538 35.91 -11.65 -9.54
C TYR A 538 37.04 -12.51 -8.94
N LEU A 539 37.35 -13.67 -9.56
CA LEU A 539 38.42 -14.55 -9.10
C LEU A 539 39.79 -13.86 -9.14
N ALA A 540 40.09 -13.14 -10.23
CA ALA A 540 41.35 -12.40 -10.35
C ALA A 540 41.49 -11.28 -9.29
N ARG A 541 40.39 -10.57 -8.98
CA ARG A 541 40.38 -9.54 -7.91
C ARG A 541 40.57 -10.17 -6.53
N LYS A 542 39.94 -11.33 -6.28
CA LYS A 542 40.05 -12.05 -5.01
C LYS A 542 41.47 -12.53 -4.75
N ASP A 543 42.12 -13.14 -5.75
CA ASP A 543 43.50 -13.61 -5.64
C ASP A 543 44.48 -12.45 -5.34
N LEU A 544 44.25 -11.27 -5.93
CA LEU A 544 45.05 -10.08 -5.68
C LEU A 544 44.90 -9.55 -4.25
N ILE A 545 43.68 -9.58 -3.69
CA ILE A 545 43.41 -9.13 -2.32
C ILE A 545 43.99 -10.11 -1.31
N SER A 546 43.81 -11.42 -1.51
CA SER A 546 44.39 -12.45 -0.63
C SER A 546 45.92 -12.39 -0.61
N SER A 547 46.56 -12.19 -1.78
CA SER A 547 48.02 -12.00 -1.85
C SER A 547 48.47 -10.73 -1.12
N ALA A 548 47.71 -9.63 -1.21
CA ALA A 548 48.05 -8.37 -0.55
C ALA A 548 47.88 -8.44 0.98
N GLU A 549 46.88 -9.17 1.48
CA GLU A 549 46.67 -9.42 2.92
C GLU A 549 47.74 -10.36 3.49
N GLU A 550 48.13 -11.41 2.77
CA GLU A 550 49.25 -12.28 3.14
C GLU A 550 50.58 -11.50 3.21
N ASP A 551 50.84 -10.62 2.24
CA ASP A 551 52.01 -9.74 2.25
C ASP A 551 51.99 -8.74 3.43
N LEU A 552 50.80 -8.20 3.78
CA LEU A 552 50.65 -7.31 4.94
C LEU A 552 50.90 -8.03 6.26
N LEU A 553 50.33 -9.23 6.43
CA LEU A 553 50.54 -10.08 7.61
C LEU A 553 52.01 -10.51 7.74
N ALA A 554 52.68 -10.81 6.64
CA ALA A 554 54.12 -11.12 6.63
C ALA A 554 54.99 -9.92 6.99
N LEU A 555 54.56 -8.70 6.69
CA LEU A 555 55.24 -7.46 7.09
C LEU A 555 54.99 -7.09 8.56
N GLU A 556 53.80 -7.38 9.10
CA GLU A 556 53.47 -7.18 10.52
C GLU A 556 54.15 -8.20 11.44
N GLN A 557 54.38 -9.43 10.98
CA GLN A 557 55.14 -10.45 11.73
C GLN A 557 56.66 -10.24 11.70
N ASN A 558 57.18 -9.38 10.81
CA ASN A 558 58.60 -9.02 10.70
C ASN A 558 58.95 -7.66 11.33
N ARG A 559 58.02 -7.06 12.09
CA ARG A 559 58.24 -5.89 12.97
C ARG A 559 58.29 -6.35 14.43
#